data_AF-A0A9D9LH69-F1
#
_entry.id   AF-A0A9D9LH69-F1
#
_cell.length_a   1.000
_cell.length_b   1.000
_cell.length_c   1.000
_cell.angle_alpha   90.00
_cell.angle_beta   90.00
_cell.angle_gamma   90.00
#
_symmetry.space_group_name_H-M   'P 1'
#
loop_
_entity.id
_entity.type
_entity.pdbx_description
1 polymer ?
#
loop_
_entity_poly.entity_id
_entity_poly.type
_entity_poly.pdbx_seq_one_letter_code
_entity_poly.pdbx_strand_id
1 'polypeptide(L)'
;AKQVMDVVERELETRVGPVLLRPAYTVPDATIGYLSRYAAGMRENGGVYTHAATWAVMAAARLKRTEAAYRMARKINPVVRGQDPDEYVAEPYVTPGNIEGPDSGYFGRGGWTWYTGSAAWYFRVVLDWILGIRPTIEGITVDPCIPADWKSFSVVRIFRGATYRFEVKNPGNTGHGVAEILLNGTALPLPADGGAPVLPVLPAGSDNVVIVSLRRTNGTG
;
A
#
# COMPACT_ATOMS: atom_id res chain seq x y z
N ALA A 1 2.62 13.21 12.49
CA ALA A 1 2.30 12.11 11.55
C ALA A 1 0.89 12.25 10.96
N LYS A 2 -0.19 12.15 11.77
CA LYS A 2 -1.58 12.26 11.26
C LYS A 2 -1.85 13.54 10.46
N GLN A 3 -1.46 14.70 11.01
CA GLN A 3 -1.57 16.01 10.37
C GLN A 3 -0.82 16.08 9.03
N VAL A 4 0.38 15.48 8.94
CA VAL A 4 1.15 15.43 7.69
C VAL A 4 0.40 14.61 6.65
N MET A 5 -0.20 13.48 7.05
CA MET A 5 -0.99 12.68 6.13
C MET A 5 -2.28 13.36 5.68
N ASP A 6 -2.90 14.18 6.55
CA ASP A 6 -4.04 15.01 6.15
C ASP A 6 -3.65 16.00 5.04
N VAL A 7 -2.45 16.59 5.14
CA VAL A 7 -1.93 17.49 4.10
C VAL A 7 -1.60 16.72 2.82
N VAL A 8 -0.99 15.55 2.90
CA VAL A 8 -0.70 14.72 1.71
C VAL A 8 -1.99 14.33 0.98
N GLU A 9 -3.00 13.86 1.70
CA GLU A 9 -4.31 13.49 1.12
C GLU A 9 -5.01 14.69 0.48
N ARG A 10 -4.91 15.88 1.10
CA ARG A 10 -5.58 17.08 0.62
C ARG A 10 -4.85 17.74 -0.55
N GLU A 11 -3.53 17.87 -0.48
CA GLU A 11 -2.74 18.70 -1.39
C GLU A 11 -2.05 17.90 -2.49
N LEU A 12 -1.53 16.71 -2.17
CA LEU A 12 -0.67 15.92 -3.05
C LEU A 12 -1.40 14.77 -3.72
N GLU A 13 -2.49 14.28 -3.15
CA GLU A 13 -3.23 13.20 -3.78
C GLU A 13 -4.12 13.69 -4.91
N THR A 14 -3.89 13.14 -6.10
CA THR A 14 -4.65 13.46 -7.31
C THR A 14 -5.49 12.25 -7.75
N ARG A 15 -6.16 12.34 -8.90
CA ARG A 15 -6.90 11.20 -9.47
C ARG A 15 -6.00 10.01 -9.85
N VAL A 16 -4.70 10.24 -10.08
CA VAL A 16 -3.72 9.22 -10.50
C VAL A 16 -2.72 8.84 -9.40
N GLY A 17 -2.91 9.38 -8.19
CA GLY A 17 -2.12 9.05 -7.00
C GLY A 17 -1.45 10.28 -6.37
N PRO A 18 -0.71 10.07 -5.26
CA PRO A 18 0.09 11.11 -4.62
C PRO A 18 1.24 11.59 -5.52
N VAL A 19 1.26 12.89 -5.83
CA VAL A 19 2.39 13.53 -6.54
C VAL A 19 3.54 13.83 -5.58
N LEU A 20 4.76 13.96 -6.11
CA LEU A 20 5.96 14.18 -5.29
C LEU A 20 5.97 15.55 -4.60
N LEU A 21 5.41 16.57 -5.26
CA LEU A 21 5.26 17.93 -4.75
C LEU A 21 4.15 18.67 -5.51
N ARG A 22 3.64 19.75 -4.92
CA ARG A 22 2.68 20.66 -5.56
C ARG A 22 2.73 22.03 -4.87
N PRO A 23 2.62 23.16 -5.61
CA PRO A 23 2.62 23.25 -7.08
C PRO A 23 3.97 22.86 -7.69
N ALA A 24 3.97 22.44 -8.96
CA ALA A 24 5.20 22.22 -9.70
C ALA A 24 5.94 23.54 -9.98
N TYR A 25 7.27 23.48 -10.06
CA TYR A 25 8.09 24.62 -10.43
C TYR A 25 7.98 24.92 -11.94
N THR A 26 7.85 26.19 -12.28
CA THR A 26 7.74 26.65 -13.68
C THR A 26 8.93 27.50 -14.14
N VAL A 27 9.77 27.94 -13.20
CA VAL A 27 10.97 28.73 -13.45
C VAL A 27 12.17 27.98 -12.86
N PRO A 28 13.25 27.76 -13.64
CA PRO A 28 14.47 27.15 -13.13
C PRO A 28 15.07 27.94 -11.97
N ASP A 29 15.37 27.25 -10.88
CA ASP A 29 16.03 27.80 -9.69
C ASP A 29 17.29 26.99 -9.38
N ALA A 30 18.44 27.65 -9.44
CA ALA A 30 19.74 27.02 -9.20
C ALA A 30 19.92 26.55 -7.75
N THR A 31 19.23 27.18 -6.79
CA THR A 31 19.30 26.80 -5.36
C THR A 31 18.50 25.53 -5.06
N ILE A 32 17.49 25.22 -5.88
CA ILE A 32 16.69 23.98 -5.81
C ILE A 32 17.37 22.86 -6.62
N GLY A 33 18.07 23.23 -7.69
CA GLY A 33 18.80 22.30 -8.55
C GLY A 33 17.95 21.75 -9.70
N TYR A 34 18.34 20.58 -10.23
CA TYR A 34 17.81 20.05 -11.49
C TYR A 34 16.30 19.79 -11.48
N LEU A 35 15.71 19.55 -10.30
CA LEU A 35 14.27 19.35 -10.15
C LEU A 35 13.46 20.46 -10.81
N SER A 36 13.84 21.73 -10.61
CA SER A 36 13.13 22.90 -11.17
C SER A 36 13.26 23.04 -12.69
N ARG A 37 14.10 22.21 -13.33
CA ARG A 37 14.33 22.19 -14.78
C ARG A 37 13.50 21.15 -15.51
N TYR A 38 12.86 20.22 -14.80
CA TYR A 38 11.83 19.38 -15.40
C TYR A 38 10.59 20.21 -15.72
N ALA A 39 9.90 19.85 -16.81
CA ALA A 39 8.59 20.42 -17.09
C ALA A 39 7.61 20.15 -15.93
N ALA A 40 6.71 21.10 -15.69
CA ALA A 40 5.73 21.02 -14.62
C ALA A 40 4.85 19.76 -14.76
N GLY A 41 4.61 19.07 -13.65
CA GLY A 41 3.84 17.82 -13.61
C GLY A 41 4.60 16.58 -14.11
N MET A 42 5.87 16.70 -14.50
CA MET A 42 6.66 15.57 -14.97
C MET A 42 7.68 15.11 -13.93
N ARG A 43 7.86 13.79 -13.82
CA ARG A 43 8.94 13.16 -13.06
C ARG A 43 9.00 13.68 -11.62
N GLU A 44 10.16 14.15 -11.16
CA GLU A 44 10.36 14.71 -9.82
C GLU A 44 9.67 16.07 -9.61
N ASN A 45 9.28 16.79 -10.67
CA ASN A 45 8.63 18.10 -10.57
C ASN A 45 7.10 18.00 -10.65
N GLY A 46 6.49 17.41 -9.62
CA GLY A 46 5.03 17.31 -9.48
C GLY A 46 4.39 16.16 -10.26
N GLY A 47 5.18 15.22 -10.78
CA GLY A 47 4.69 13.92 -11.23
C GLY A 47 4.39 12.98 -10.05
N VAL A 48 3.63 11.92 -10.32
CA VAL A 48 3.54 10.77 -9.43
C VAL A 48 4.79 9.93 -9.63
N TYR A 49 5.79 10.18 -8.79
CA TYR A 49 6.96 9.31 -8.68
C TYR A 49 6.52 8.03 -7.94
N THR A 50 6.12 7.00 -8.68
CA THR A 50 5.39 5.83 -8.14
C THR A 50 6.09 5.21 -6.95
N HIS A 51 7.42 5.13 -6.98
CA HIS A 51 8.23 4.64 -5.86
C HIS A 51 7.93 5.41 -4.56
N ALA A 52 7.93 6.74 -4.58
CA ALA A 52 7.63 7.56 -3.40
C ALA A 52 6.13 7.50 -3.05
N ALA A 53 5.25 7.41 -4.05
CA ALA A 53 3.81 7.25 -3.83
C ALA A 53 3.47 5.98 -3.02
N THR A 54 4.23 4.89 -3.21
CA THR A 54 4.06 3.68 -2.38
C THR A 54 4.36 3.93 -0.89
N TRP A 55 5.23 4.88 -0.55
CA TRP A 55 5.51 5.23 0.84
C TRP A 55 4.37 6.03 1.47
N ALA A 56 3.66 6.84 0.69
CA ALA A 56 2.43 7.49 1.15
C ALA A 56 1.36 6.43 1.48
N VAL A 57 1.21 5.40 0.63
CA VAL A 57 0.33 4.25 0.92
C VAL A 57 0.76 3.54 2.21
N MET A 58 2.05 3.24 2.36
CA MET A 58 2.59 2.62 3.57
C MET A 58 2.32 3.47 4.82
N ALA A 59 2.51 4.79 4.73
CA ALA A 59 2.26 5.71 5.84
C ALA A 59 0.78 5.74 6.23
N ALA A 60 -0.13 5.80 5.26
CA ALA A 60 -1.57 5.72 5.49
C ALA A 60 -1.95 4.41 6.18
N ALA A 61 -1.40 3.28 5.72
CA ALA A 61 -1.63 1.96 6.32
C ALA A 61 -1.11 1.88 7.77
N ARG A 62 0.07 2.44 8.05
CA ARG A 62 0.63 2.53 9.41
C ARG A 62 -0.22 3.38 10.35
N LEU A 63 -0.92 4.39 9.81
CA LEU A 63 -1.86 5.22 10.54
C LEU A 63 -3.27 4.62 10.64
N LYS A 64 -3.48 3.41 10.10
CA LYS A 64 -4.79 2.73 10.02
C LYS A 64 -5.85 3.53 9.27
N ARG A 65 -5.44 4.33 8.29
CA ARG A 65 -6.34 4.97 7.32
C ARG A 65 -6.62 4.02 6.17
N THR A 66 -7.41 2.99 6.47
CA THR A 66 -7.73 1.86 5.56
C THR A 66 -8.14 2.32 4.16
N GLU A 67 -9.13 3.20 4.09
CA GLU A 67 -9.65 3.71 2.82
C GLU A 67 -8.62 4.54 2.05
N ALA A 68 -7.87 5.39 2.74
CA ALA A 68 -6.85 6.21 2.11
C ALA A 68 -5.71 5.36 1.54
N ALA A 69 -5.21 4.38 2.32
CA ALA A 69 -4.16 3.48 1.88
C ALA A 69 -4.56 2.71 0.63
N TYR A 70 -5.74 2.08 0.64
CA TYR A 70 -6.21 1.30 -0.51
C TYR A 70 -6.53 2.18 -1.71
N ARG A 71 -7.19 3.34 -1.52
CA ARG A 71 -7.49 4.30 -2.59
C ARG A 71 -6.23 4.78 -3.29
N MET A 72 -5.19 5.18 -2.54
CA MET A 72 -3.91 5.59 -3.12
C MET A 72 -3.22 4.44 -3.88
N ALA A 73 -3.20 3.22 -3.31
CA ALA A 73 -2.62 2.06 -3.98
C ALA A 73 -3.34 1.73 -5.29
N ARG A 74 -4.68 1.79 -5.29
CA ARG A 74 -5.51 1.56 -6.47
C ARG A 74 -5.24 2.59 -7.57
N LYS A 75 -5.01 3.85 -7.21
CA LYS A 75 -4.70 4.93 -8.16
C LYS A 75 -3.36 4.75 -8.88
N ILE A 76 -2.38 4.10 -8.25
CA ILE A 76 -1.07 3.82 -8.87
C ILE A 76 -0.98 2.40 -9.46
N ASN A 77 -2.08 1.63 -9.44
CA ASN A 77 -2.12 0.27 -9.96
C ASN A 77 -2.19 0.26 -11.50
N PRO A 78 -1.22 -0.35 -12.21
CA PRO A 78 -1.20 -0.36 -13.67
C PRO A 78 -2.41 -1.05 -14.31
N VAL A 79 -3.01 -2.06 -13.65
CA VAL A 79 -4.19 -2.77 -14.17
C VAL A 79 -5.41 -1.87 -14.15
N VAL A 80 -5.55 -1.03 -13.11
CA VAL A 80 -6.65 -0.09 -12.96
C VAL A 80 -6.46 1.10 -13.91
N ARG A 81 -5.23 1.61 -14.01
CA ARG A 81 -4.90 2.73 -14.90
C ARG A 81 -5.03 2.34 -16.36
N GLY A 82 -4.60 1.12 -16.70
CA GLY A 82 -4.72 0.55 -18.03
C GLY A 82 -6.14 0.24 -18.51
N GLN A 83 -7.18 0.46 -17.68
CA GLN A 83 -8.57 0.43 -18.15
C GLN A 83 -8.90 1.61 -19.07
N ASP A 84 -8.09 2.68 -19.02
CA ASP A 84 -8.13 3.80 -19.97
C ASP A 84 -6.79 3.88 -20.70
N PRO A 85 -6.60 3.10 -21.78
CA PRO A 85 -5.32 3.01 -22.48
C PRO A 85 -4.94 4.30 -23.22
N ASP A 86 -5.92 5.09 -23.66
CA ASP A 86 -5.70 6.34 -24.38
C ASP A 86 -5.10 7.42 -23.46
N GLU A 87 -5.50 7.42 -22.18
CA GLU A 87 -4.88 8.26 -21.16
C GLU A 87 -3.57 7.66 -20.64
N TYR A 88 -3.55 6.36 -20.28
CA TYR A 88 -2.43 5.76 -19.57
C TYR A 88 -1.20 5.52 -20.45
N VAL A 89 -1.40 5.18 -21.73
CA VAL A 89 -0.37 5.01 -22.77
C VAL A 89 0.88 4.20 -22.40
N ALA A 90 0.75 3.31 -21.41
CA ALA A 90 1.80 2.42 -20.92
C ALA A 90 1.24 1.02 -20.69
N GLU A 91 2.10 0.03 -20.48
CA GLU A 91 1.66 -1.36 -20.39
C GLU A 91 0.82 -1.62 -19.12
N PRO A 92 -0.39 -2.20 -19.24
CA PRO A 92 -1.36 -2.33 -18.14
C PRO A 92 -1.02 -3.43 -17.13
N TYR A 93 0.14 -4.09 -17.29
CA TYR A 93 0.58 -5.25 -16.51
C TYR A 93 1.95 -5.05 -15.84
N VAL A 94 2.59 -3.90 -16.01
CA VAL A 94 3.85 -3.55 -15.33
C VAL A 94 3.71 -2.26 -14.53
N THR A 95 4.33 -2.21 -13.35
CA THR A 95 4.29 -0.99 -12.52
C THR A 95 5.13 0.12 -13.19
N PRO A 96 4.58 1.31 -13.43
CA PRO A 96 5.33 2.42 -14.03
C PRO A 96 6.23 3.08 -12.99
N GLY A 97 7.36 3.63 -13.43
CA GLY A 97 8.22 4.45 -12.57
C GLY A 97 7.63 5.85 -12.32
N ASN A 98 6.85 6.35 -13.28
CA ASN A 98 6.22 7.65 -13.20
C ASN A 98 4.82 7.66 -13.82
N ILE A 99 3.92 8.46 -13.27
CA ILE A 99 2.69 8.91 -13.93
C ILE A 99 2.70 10.44 -13.95
N GLU A 100 2.39 11.05 -15.09
CA GLU A 100 2.37 12.52 -15.19
C GLU A 100 1.28 13.11 -14.30
N GLY A 101 1.64 14.18 -13.59
CA GLY A 101 0.81 14.88 -12.61
C GLY A 101 -0.07 15.97 -13.22
N PRO A 102 -0.82 16.71 -12.38
CA PRO A 102 -1.89 17.59 -12.80
C PRO A 102 -1.42 18.83 -13.57
N ASP A 103 -0.16 19.24 -13.36
CA ASP A 103 0.41 20.41 -14.03
C ASP A 103 1.01 20.07 -15.41
N SER A 104 0.93 18.80 -15.85
CA SER A 104 1.35 18.38 -17.19
C SER A 104 0.21 18.43 -18.20
N GLY A 105 0.53 18.75 -19.46
CA GLY A 105 -0.39 18.62 -20.61
C GLY A 105 -0.83 17.18 -20.91
N TYR A 106 -0.16 16.16 -20.34
CA TYR A 106 -0.53 14.75 -20.48
C TYR A 106 -0.88 14.10 -19.12
N PHE A 107 -1.59 14.83 -18.26
CA PHE A 107 -1.97 14.36 -16.93
C PHE A 107 -2.55 12.93 -16.94
N GLY A 108 -1.85 12.00 -16.28
CA GLY A 108 -2.23 10.58 -16.18
C GLY A 108 -1.46 9.61 -17.08
N ARG A 109 -0.65 10.13 -18.01
CA ARG A 109 0.27 9.34 -18.84
C ARG A 109 1.28 8.58 -17.98
N GLY A 110 1.32 7.27 -18.15
CA GLY A 110 2.33 6.39 -17.57
C GLY A 110 3.66 6.46 -18.34
N GLY A 111 4.76 6.18 -17.64
CA GLY A 111 6.07 6.11 -18.28
C GLY A 111 7.13 5.46 -17.40
N TRP A 112 8.30 5.24 -17.99
CA TRP A 112 9.43 4.57 -17.33
C TRP A 112 9.04 3.21 -16.75
N THR A 113 8.44 2.38 -17.59
CA THR A 113 7.97 1.05 -17.22
C THR A 113 9.13 0.05 -17.13
N TRP A 114 8.85 -1.13 -16.55
CA TRP A 114 9.79 -2.25 -16.34
C TRP A 114 10.92 -2.00 -15.33
N TYR A 115 11.89 -1.14 -15.65
CA TYR A 115 13.14 -1.01 -14.91
C TYR A 115 13.04 0.05 -13.81
N THR A 116 12.19 -0.22 -12.83
CA THR A 116 11.94 0.69 -11.71
C THR A 116 11.81 -0.06 -10.38
N GLY A 117 12.36 0.52 -9.31
CA GLY A 117 12.14 0.02 -7.94
C GLY A 117 10.68 0.09 -7.50
N SER A 118 9.83 0.83 -8.22
CA SER A 118 8.40 0.97 -7.93
C SER A 118 7.68 -0.38 -7.89
N ALA A 119 8.06 -1.32 -8.75
CA ALA A 119 7.47 -2.66 -8.77
C ALA A 119 7.71 -3.42 -7.43
N ALA A 120 8.96 -3.41 -6.95
CA ALA A 120 9.32 -4.06 -5.70
C ALA A 120 8.62 -3.41 -4.49
N TRP A 121 8.58 -2.07 -4.46
CA TRP A 121 7.90 -1.34 -3.39
C TRP A 121 6.40 -1.52 -3.41
N TYR A 122 5.76 -1.47 -4.59
CA TYR A 122 4.33 -1.67 -4.70
C TYR A 122 3.94 -3.07 -4.21
N PHE A 123 4.68 -4.10 -4.62
CA PHE A 123 4.50 -5.47 -4.12
C PHE A 123 4.63 -5.55 -2.59
N ARG A 124 5.70 -4.99 -2.02
CA ARG A 124 5.94 -4.97 -0.57
C ARG A 124 4.83 -4.22 0.17
N VAL A 125 4.39 -3.07 -0.32
CA VAL A 125 3.34 -2.27 0.32
C VAL A 125 2.00 -2.99 0.32
N VAL A 126 1.63 -3.60 -0.81
CA VAL A 126 0.40 -4.38 -0.89
C VAL A 126 0.45 -5.56 0.08
N LEU A 127 1.51 -6.38 0.04
CA LEU A 127 1.61 -7.58 0.87
C LEU A 127 1.82 -7.27 2.37
N ASP A 128 2.76 -6.40 2.70
CA ASP A 128 3.23 -6.20 4.08
C ASP A 128 2.40 -5.18 4.87
N TRP A 129 1.67 -4.30 4.19
CA TRP A 129 1.00 -3.15 4.84
C TRP A 129 -0.49 -3.04 4.54
N ILE A 130 -0.95 -3.35 3.32
CA ILE A 130 -2.39 -3.44 3.04
C ILE A 130 -2.93 -4.78 3.54
N LEU A 131 -2.42 -5.89 3.00
CA LEU A 131 -2.78 -7.23 3.49
C LEU A 131 -2.18 -7.49 4.89
N GLY A 132 -1.09 -6.80 5.22
CA GLY A 132 -0.52 -6.81 6.57
C GLY A 132 0.19 -8.09 6.95
N ILE A 133 0.71 -8.86 5.99
CA ILE A 133 1.41 -10.12 6.24
C ILE A 133 2.90 -9.89 6.00
N ARG A 134 3.62 -9.51 7.05
CA ARG A 134 4.99 -8.97 6.94
C ARG A 134 6.02 -9.85 7.63
N PRO A 135 7.09 -10.30 6.96
CA PRO A 135 8.16 -11.05 7.61
C PRO A 135 8.98 -10.17 8.55
N THR A 136 9.38 -10.72 9.70
CA THR A 136 10.32 -10.15 10.67
C THR A 136 11.43 -11.16 11.01
N ILE A 137 12.32 -10.80 11.94
CA ILE A 137 13.36 -11.72 12.43
C ILE A 137 12.71 -12.85 13.24
N GLU A 138 11.71 -12.52 14.05
CA GLU A 138 11.03 -13.40 15.00
C GLU A 138 9.94 -14.25 14.34
N GLY A 139 9.40 -13.82 13.20
CA GLY A 139 8.26 -14.50 12.60
C GLY A 139 7.55 -13.73 11.49
N ILE A 140 6.24 -13.87 11.40
CA ILE A 140 5.39 -13.11 10.47
C ILE A 140 4.46 -12.21 11.28
N THR A 141 4.63 -10.90 11.18
CA THR A 141 3.65 -9.95 11.71
C THR A 141 2.36 -10.03 10.91
N VAL A 142 1.24 -10.05 11.62
CA VAL A 142 -0.11 -10.02 11.06
C VAL A 142 -0.81 -8.75 11.50
N ASP A 143 -0.96 -7.78 10.59
CA ASP A 143 -1.54 -6.47 10.88
C ASP A 143 -2.26 -5.86 9.66
N PRO A 144 -3.40 -6.45 9.22
CA PRO A 144 -4.12 -5.98 8.05
C PRO A 144 -4.57 -4.51 8.16
N CYS A 145 -4.58 -3.82 7.03
CA CYS A 145 -5.12 -2.48 6.84
C CYS A 145 -5.82 -2.41 5.48
N ILE A 146 -6.92 -3.14 5.38
CA ILE A 146 -7.75 -3.33 4.18
C ILE A 146 -8.96 -2.39 4.20
N PRO A 147 -9.63 -2.16 3.06
CA PRO A 147 -10.92 -1.47 3.04
C PRO A 147 -11.92 -2.07 4.04
N ALA A 148 -12.74 -1.21 4.62
CA ALA A 148 -13.76 -1.60 5.61
C ALA A 148 -14.78 -2.59 5.01
N ASP A 149 -15.11 -2.45 3.74
CA ASP A 149 -16.13 -3.25 3.04
C ASP A 149 -15.67 -4.67 2.65
N TRP A 150 -14.36 -4.93 2.64
CA TRP A 150 -13.82 -6.27 2.40
C TRP A 150 -14.24 -7.22 3.51
N LYS A 151 -15.01 -8.26 3.16
CA LYS A 151 -15.48 -9.27 4.13
C LYS A 151 -14.39 -10.24 4.54
N SER A 152 -13.56 -10.64 3.58
CA SER A 152 -12.43 -11.52 3.80
C SER A 152 -11.44 -11.45 2.65
N PHE A 153 -10.24 -11.98 2.88
CA PHE A 153 -9.28 -12.30 1.83
C PHE A 153 -8.42 -13.50 2.24
N SER A 154 -7.74 -14.12 1.28
CA SER A 154 -6.80 -15.21 1.54
C SER A 154 -5.43 -14.94 0.93
N VAL A 155 -4.39 -15.46 1.59
CA VAL A 155 -2.99 -15.37 1.13
C VAL A 155 -2.28 -16.68 1.42
N VAL A 156 -1.55 -17.19 0.44
CA VAL A 156 -0.57 -18.27 0.66
C VAL A 156 0.81 -17.65 0.70
N ARG A 157 1.51 -17.80 1.83
CA ARG A 157 2.85 -17.27 2.03
C ARG A 157 3.80 -18.38 2.41
N ILE A 158 4.85 -18.54 1.61
CA ILE A 158 6.00 -19.38 1.97
C ILE A 158 6.99 -18.50 2.74
N PHE A 159 7.36 -18.92 3.94
CA PHE A 159 8.32 -18.21 4.80
C PHE A 159 9.23 -19.21 5.51
N ARG A 160 10.53 -19.05 5.31
CA ARG A 160 11.58 -19.94 5.89
C ARG A 160 11.30 -21.43 5.68
N GLY A 161 10.78 -21.78 4.49
CA GLY A 161 10.49 -23.15 4.09
C GLY A 161 9.15 -23.72 4.57
N ALA A 162 8.39 -23.01 5.41
CA ALA A 162 7.03 -23.38 5.81
C ALA A 162 5.97 -22.66 4.97
N THR A 163 4.84 -23.32 4.70
CA THR A 163 3.69 -22.73 4.02
C THR A 163 2.67 -22.27 5.04
N TYR A 164 2.22 -21.01 4.92
CA TYR A 164 1.18 -20.40 5.73
C TYR A 164 0.00 -20.02 4.82
N ARG A 165 -1.18 -20.58 5.09
CA ARG A 165 -2.43 -20.32 4.37
C ARG A 165 -3.32 -19.47 5.24
N PHE A 166 -3.31 -18.17 4.96
CA PHE A 166 -4.09 -17.18 5.67
C PHE A 166 -5.52 -17.14 5.13
N GLU A 167 -6.49 -17.16 6.05
CA GLU A 167 -7.85 -16.70 5.83
C GLU A 167 -8.11 -15.54 6.80
N VAL A 168 -8.24 -14.32 6.29
CA VAL A 168 -8.50 -13.13 7.09
C VAL A 168 -9.97 -12.76 6.96
N LYS A 169 -10.66 -12.63 8.10
CA LYS A 169 -12.08 -12.31 8.20
C LYS A 169 -12.26 -10.94 8.85
N ASN A 170 -13.14 -10.13 8.28
CA ASN A 170 -13.44 -8.78 8.76
C ASN A 170 -14.93 -8.65 9.14
N PRO A 171 -15.40 -9.36 10.19
CA PRO A 171 -16.82 -9.40 10.53
C PRO A 171 -17.37 -8.04 11.00
N GLY A 172 -16.49 -7.15 11.49
CA GLY A 172 -16.85 -5.81 11.94
C GLY A 172 -16.85 -4.74 10.88
N ASN A 173 -16.40 -5.04 9.65
CA ASN A 173 -16.11 -4.03 8.63
C ASN A 173 -15.16 -2.93 9.17
N THR A 174 -14.19 -3.27 10.02
CA THR A 174 -13.21 -2.31 10.55
C THR A 174 -12.04 -2.13 9.59
N GLY A 175 -11.72 -3.18 8.81
CA GLY A 175 -10.58 -3.20 7.90
C GLY A 175 -9.21 -3.30 8.58
N HIS A 176 -9.17 -3.27 9.92
CA HIS A 176 -7.95 -3.42 10.71
C HIS A 176 -8.23 -3.89 12.14
N GLY A 177 -7.16 -4.15 12.89
CA GLY A 177 -7.20 -4.52 14.30
C GLY A 177 -7.52 -5.99 14.47
N VAL A 178 -6.48 -6.80 14.71
CA VAL A 178 -6.64 -8.23 14.96
C VAL A 178 -7.30 -8.44 16.33
N ALA A 179 -8.32 -9.29 16.36
CA ALA A 179 -9.03 -9.70 17.57
C ALA A 179 -8.74 -11.16 17.97
N GLU A 180 -8.42 -12.00 16.99
CA GLU A 180 -8.10 -13.42 17.21
C GLU A 180 -7.21 -13.93 16.07
N ILE A 181 -6.31 -14.86 16.41
CA ILE A 181 -5.59 -15.70 15.46
C ILE A 181 -5.69 -17.15 15.90
N LEU A 182 -6.11 -18.03 14.99
CA LEU A 182 -6.01 -19.47 15.13
C LEU A 182 -4.90 -19.98 14.20
N LEU A 183 -3.89 -20.63 14.78
CA LEU A 183 -2.85 -21.34 14.05
C LEU A 183 -3.10 -22.84 14.18
N ASN A 184 -3.41 -23.48 13.05
CA ASN A 184 -3.76 -24.92 13.00
C ASN A 184 -4.87 -25.29 13.99
N GLY A 185 -5.87 -24.42 14.15
CA GLY A 185 -7.00 -24.60 15.08
C GLY A 185 -6.71 -24.17 16.53
N THR A 186 -5.45 -23.88 16.88
CA THR A 186 -5.07 -23.44 18.23
C THR A 186 -5.01 -21.92 18.30
N ALA A 187 -5.69 -21.32 19.29
CA ALA A 187 -5.65 -19.89 19.51
C ALA A 187 -4.26 -19.42 19.96
N LEU A 188 -3.76 -18.35 19.34
CA LEU A 188 -2.52 -17.68 19.75
C LEU A 188 -2.82 -16.49 20.65
N PRO A 189 -2.02 -16.26 21.71
CA PRO A 189 -2.15 -15.08 22.54
C PRO A 189 -1.83 -13.82 21.73
N LEU A 190 -2.60 -12.76 21.95
CA LEU A 190 -2.33 -11.44 21.38
C LEU A 190 -1.42 -10.63 22.32
N PRO A 191 -0.58 -9.72 21.78
CA PRO A 191 0.24 -8.82 22.59
C PRO A 191 -0.60 -7.96 23.55
N ALA A 192 -0.22 -7.92 24.83
CA ALA A 192 -0.94 -7.18 25.87
C ALA A 192 -0.86 -5.65 25.68
N ASP A 193 0.17 -5.17 24.99
CA ASP A 193 0.37 -3.77 24.63
C ASP A 193 -0.48 -3.33 23.42
N GLY A 194 -1.26 -4.24 22.85
CA GLY A 194 -2.05 -3.99 21.64
C GLY A 194 -1.22 -3.90 20.36
N GLY A 195 0.05 -4.31 20.41
CA GLY A 195 0.91 -4.45 19.25
C GLY A 195 0.41 -5.49 18.25
N ALA A 196 0.99 -5.46 17.05
CA ALA A 196 0.66 -6.44 16.03
C ALA A 196 1.16 -7.84 16.43
N PRO A 197 0.32 -8.88 16.38
CA PRO A 197 0.75 -10.25 16.67
C PRO A 197 1.80 -10.73 15.66
N VAL A 198 2.70 -11.60 16.14
CA VAL A 198 3.75 -12.23 15.33
C VAL A 198 3.55 -13.74 15.39
N LEU A 199 3.31 -14.35 14.23
CA LEU A 199 3.29 -15.81 14.11
C LEU A 199 4.71 -16.36 14.24
N PRO A 200 4.90 -17.47 14.98
CA PRO A 200 6.20 -18.10 15.09
C PRO A 200 6.68 -18.66 13.75
N VAL A 201 8.00 -18.83 13.64
CA VAL A 201 8.61 -19.61 12.56
C VAL A 201 8.29 -21.08 12.79
N LEU A 202 7.68 -21.72 11.78
CA LEU A 202 7.30 -23.13 11.83
C LEU A 202 8.31 -24.00 11.06
N PRO A 203 8.37 -25.31 11.32
CA PRO A 203 9.31 -26.21 10.66
C PRO A 203 9.19 -26.15 9.14
N ALA A 204 10.31 -26.14 8.44
CA ALA A 204 10.32 -26.20 6.98
C ALA A 204 9.59 -27.46 6.49
N GLY A 205 8.84 -27.34 5.40
CA GLY A 205 7.99 -28.41 4.85
C GLY A 205 6.60 -28.52 5.50
N SER A 206 6.32 -27.81 6.59
CA SER A 206 4.96 -27.78 7.17
C SER A 206 3.98 -26.96 6.30
N ASP A 207 2.71 -27.38 6.32
CA ASP A 207 1.59 -26.63 5.74
C ASP A 207 0.63 -26.23 6.87
N ASN A 208 0.43 -24.93 7.04
CA ASN A 208 -0.19 -24.37 8.24
C ASN A 208 -1.35 -23.47 7.87
N VAL A 209 -2.50 -23.70 8.49
CA VAL A 209 -3.70 -22.87 8.34
C VAL A 209 -3.68 -21.77 9.39
N VAL A 210 -3.84 -20.53 8.95
CA VAL A 210 -3.93 -19.36 9.82
C VAL A 210 -5.26 -18.68 9.58
N ILE A 211 -6.14 -18.69 10.59
CA ILE A 211 -7.40 -17.93 10.55
C ILE A 211 -7.19 -16.67 11.38
N VAL A 212 -7.43 -15.51 10.78
CA VAL A 212 -7.32 -14.21 11.44
C VAL A 212 -8.69 -13.57 11.45
N SER A 213 -9.18 -13.20 12.64
CA SER A 213 -10.43 -12.44 12.77
C SER A 213 -10.12 -11.02 13.21
N LEU A 214 -10.57 -10.04 12.42
CA LEU A 214 -10.50 -8.62 12.79
C LEU A 214 -11.62 -8.26 13.77
N ARG A 215 -11.41 -7.15 14.48
CA ARG A 215 -12.34 -6.63 15.49
C ARG A 215 -13.73 -6.41 14.90
N ARG A 216 -14.74 -6.60 15.75
CA ARG A 216 -16.09 -6.08 15.49
C ARG A 216 -16.12 -4.59 15.83
N THR A 217 -16.88 -3.80 15.09
CA THR A 217 -17.30 -2.50 15.61
C THR A 217 -18.10 -2.77 16.88
N ASN A 218 -17.71 -2.16 18.00
CA ASN A 218 -18.61 -2.13 19.14
C ASN A 218 -19.81 -1.31 18.68
N GLY A 219 -20.94 -1.97 18.44
CA GLY A 219 -22.20 -1.28 18.21
C GLY A 219 -22.55 -0.49 19.46
N THR A 220 -22.14 0.77 19.51
CA THR A 220 -22.88 1.77 20.26
C THR A 220 -23.86 2.36 19.26
N GLY A 221 -25.13 2.03 19.43
CA GLY A 221 -26.24 2.66 18.73
C GLY A 221 -26.41 4.13 19.08
#